data_AF-I0KAS5-F1
#
_entry.id   AF-I0KAS5-F1
#
_cell.length_a   1.000
_cell.length_b   1.000
_cell.length_c   1.000
_cell.angle_alpha   90.00
_cell.angle_beta   90.00
_cell.angle_gamma   90.00
#
_symmetry.space_group_name_H-M   'P 1'
#
loop_
_entity.id
_entity.type
_entity.pdbx_description
1 polymer ?
#
loop_
_entity_poly.entity_id
_entity_poly.type
_entity_poly.pdbx_seq_one_letter_code
_entity_poly.pdbx_strand_id
1 'polypeptide(L)'
;MSRRHRKSNRREPASAPSGCGGYWLTDQFAPACRECLRFVKPARAETIGQTVDVLASACASSGQYAFQLTVRDEGAQAYRLGQASPDITLPKTGDDSTYLTQTGVLDRKGWTGAMLKTFMAVPCKFRRNPHYKSGHAVKLFSLTRILEIEATELWQQAAAGAITRSKRAQTGVQTKRARLTEYLENLVIEVPSIDRQVLIEAACAHFNKRQDAKCWRGYERGRDVEWEWEPATSDSDWPFLQRITTNYLRHELTHYHHELNRLYGKVDADQSADRLKERVNEAIWKAYPFLSPL
;
A
#
# COMPACT_ATOMS: atom_id res chain seq x y z
N MET A 1 36.57 34.61 36.63
CA MET A 1 36.49 33.94 37.95
C MET A 1 35.03 34.02 38.37
N SER A 2 34.21 32.98 38.43
CA SER A 2 34.33 31.78 39.26
C SER A 2 33.40 30.69 38.69
N ARG A 3 33.97 29.49 38.48
CA ARG A 3 33.26 28.28 38.02
C ARG A 3 32.53 27.68 39.23
N ARG A 4 31.22 27.38 39.11
CA ARG A 4 30.55 26.44 40.02
C ARG A 4 30.24 25.15 39.27
N HIS A 5 31.05 24.14 39.57
CA HIS A 5 30.78 22.73 39.31
C HIS A 5 29.55 22.28 40.10
N ARG A 6 28.63 21.54 39.46
CA ARG A 6 27.73 20.64 40.19
C ARG A 6 27.72 19.27 39.53
N LYS A 7 27.95 18.28 40.38
CA LYS A 7 28.37 16.90 40.11
C LYS A 7 27.26 16.07 39.46
N SER A 8 27.66 15.22 38.52
CA SER A 8 26.89 14.12 37.95
C SER A 8 26.76 12.98 38.98
N ASN A 9 25.54 12.62 39.37
CA ASN A 9 25.25 11.36 40.06
C ASN A 9 24.83 10.32 39.01
N ARG A 10 25.73 9.38 38.71
CA ARG A 10 25.41 8.09 38.06
C ARG A 10 24.58 7.27 39.05
N ARG A 11 23.41 6.78 38.61
CA ARG A 11 22.74 5.63 39.22
C ARG A 11 23.06 4.40 38.37
N GLU A 12 23.61 3.38 39.01
CA GLU A 12 23.81 2.04 38.46
C GLU A 12 22.45 1.32 38.32
N PRO A 13 22.26 0.45 37.31
CA PRO A 13 21.04 -0.34 37.18
C PRO A 13 21.01 -1.52 38.15
N ALA A 14 19.89 -1.64 38.85
CA ALA A 14 19.58 -2.77 39.72
C ALA A 14 19.36 -4.07 38.92
N SER A 15 19.82 -5.15 39.53
CA SER A 15 19.78 -6.55 39.13
C SER A 15 18.35 -7.09 38.94
N ALA A 16 18.19 -7.94 37.91
CA ALA A 16 17.00 -8.75 37.68
C ALA A 16 17.02 -10.01 38.57
N PRO A 17 15.89 -10.38 39.22
CA PRO A 17 15.76 -11.68 39.85
C PRO A 17 15.45 -12.79 38.83
N SER A 18 16.13 -13.90 39.05
CA SER A 18 16.13 -15.18 38.36
C SER A 18 15.06 -16.14 38.90
N GLY A 19 14.64 -17.07 38.02
CA GLY A 19 13.89 -18.30 38.34
C GLY A 19 12.41 -18.25 37.94
N CYS A 20 11.79 -19.28 37.39
CA CYS A 20 12.16 -20.65 37.04
C CYS A 20 11.05 -21.20 36.12
N GLY A 21 11.33 -22.18 35.26
CA GLY A 21 10.29 -23.01 34.65
C GLY A 21 10.61 -23.49 33.24
N GLY A 22 11.64 -24.34 33.11
CA GLY A 22 11.86 -25.13 31.90
C GLY A 22 10.91 -26.32 31.83
N TYR A 23 10.57 -26.73 30.61
CA TYR A 23 10.30 -28.13 30.28
C TYR A 23 10.98 -28.45 28.95
N TRP A 24 11.97 -29.34 29.05
CA TRP A 24 12.54 -30.09 27.95
C TRP A 24 11.66 -31.32 27.74
N LEU A 25 11.28 -31.59 26.49
CA LEU A 25 10.85 -32.91 26.07
C LEU A 25 11.67 -33.33 24.86
N THR A 26 12.10 -34.57 24.95
CA THR A 26 13.29 -35.19 24.38
C THR A 26 13.16 -35.59 22.91
N ASP A 27 14.32 -35.59 22.26
CA ASP A 27 14.65 -36.35 21.05
C ASP A 27 14.14 -37.79 21.09
N GLN A 28 13.34 -38.17 20.09
CA GLN A 28 13.44 -39.48 19.44
C GLN A 28 13.12 -39.28 17.95
N PHE A 29 14.14 -39.31 17.11
CA PHE A 29 14.26 -39.99 15.80
C PHE A 29 15.46 -39.42 15.03
N ALA A 30 16.47 -40.25 14.87
CA ALA A 30 17.72 -39.97 14.16
C ALA A 30 17.53 -39.95 12.62
N PRO A 31 18.51 -39.46 11.84
CA PRO A 31 18.30 -38.72 10.61
C PRO A 31 18.53 -39.55 9.34
N ALA A 32 17.58 -39.51 8.41
CA ALA A 32 17.84 -39.80 7.01
C ALA A 32 16.86 -39.02 6.12
N CYS A 33 17.37 -38.36 5.09
CA CYS A 33 16.63 -37.68 4.02
C CYS A 33 15.82 -36.41 4.39
N ARG A 34 16.50 -35.26 4.51
CA ARG A 34 15.88 -33.93 4.32
C ARG A 34 16.71 -33.00 3.42
N GLU A 35 17.14 -33.52 2.28
CA GLU A 35 17.69 -32.71 1.18
C GLU A 35 16.81 -32.69 -0.08
N CYS A 36 15.57 -33.16 0.02
CA CYS A 36 14.56 -33.00 -1.02
C CYS A 36 13.22 -32.78 -0.35
N LEU A 37 12.79 -31.50 -0.21
CA LEU A 37 11.42 -31.00 -0.01
C LEU A 37 11.49 -29.56 0.53
N ARG A 38 12.03 -28.65 -0.29
CA ARG A 38 11.65 -27.23 -0.25
C ARG A 38 10.66 -27.00 -1.39
N PHE A 39 9.61 -26.23 -1.12
CA PHE A 39 8.55 -25.77 -2.03
C PHE A 39 7.36 -26.72 -2.28
N VAL A 40 6.39 -26.71 -1.35
CA VAL A 40 4.95 -26.55 -1.69
C VAL A 40 4.26 -25.86 -0.50
N LYS A 41 3.65 -24.69 -0.71
CA LYS A 41 2.70 -24.09 0.23
C LYS A 41 1.29 -24.62 -0.10
N PRO A 42 0.45 -24.97 0.89
CA PRO A 42 -0.92 -25.42 0.64
C PRO A 42 -1.79 -24.26 0.16
N ALA A 43 -2.44 -24.45 -1.00
CA ALA A 43 -3.52 -23.59 -1.47
C ALA A 43 -4.77 -23.86 -0.62
N ARG A 44 -5.40 -22.78 -0.14
CA ARG A 44 -6.71 -22.83 0.52
C ARG A 44 -7.76 -23.35 -0.47
N ALA A 45 -8.42 -24.43 -0.07
CA ALA A 45 -9.73 -24.81 -0.56
C ALA A 45 -10.75 -23.78 -0.07
N GLU A 46 -11.56 -23.25 -0.98
CA GLU A 46 -12.94 -22.75 -0.81
C GLU A 46 -13.26 -21.91 -2.05
N THR A 47 -13.95 -22.50 -3.03
CA THR A 47 -15.24 -22.07 -3.57
C THR A 47 -15.57 -22.99 -4.76
N ILE A 48 -16.87 -23.20 -4.99
CA ILE A 48 -17.51 -23.84 -6.14
C ILE A 48 -17.77 -25.34 -5.93
N GLY A 49 -18.87 -25.60 -5.21
CA GLY A 49 -19.74 -26.68 -5.62
C GLY A 49 -20.39 -26.33 -6.95
N GLN A 50 -20.24 -27.20 -7.95
CA GLN A 50 -21.35 -27.83 -8.66
C GLN A 50 -20.79 -28.77 -9.73
N THR A 51 -21.02 -30.05 -9.46
CA THR A 51 -21.28 -31.16 -10.39
C THR A 51 -20.19 -31.58 -11.37
N VAL A 52 -19.53 -32.66 -10.95
CA VAL A 52 -18.88 -33.69 -11.75
C VAL A 52 -19.96 -34.45 -12.53
N ASP A 53 -19.78 -34.61 -13.84
CA ASP A 53 -20.21 -35.82 -14.55
C ASP A 53 -19.04 -36.32 -15.39
N VAL A 54 -18.42 -37.38 -14.89
CA VAL A 54 -17.40 -38.18 -15.55
C VAL A 54 -18.13 -39.36 -16.16
N LEU A 55 -18.18 -39.44 -17.49
CA LEU A 55 -18.33 -40.72 -18.17
C LEU A 55 -16.99 -41.10 -18.77
N ALA A 56 -16.29 -41.97 -18.06
CA ALA A 56 -15.21 -42.77 -18.59
C ALA A 56 -15.82 -44.00 -19.28
N SER A 57 -15.47 -44.23 -20.54
CA SER A 57 -15.49 -45.57 -21.12
C SER A 57 -14.21 -45.74 -21.94
N ALA A 58 -13.53 -46.85 -21.69
CA ALA A 58 -12.20 -47.16 -22.19
C ALA A 58 -12.22 -48.18 -23.34
N CYS A 59 -11.11 -48.20 -24.09
CA CYS A 59 -10.71 -49.18 -25.11
C CYS A 59 -11.48 -49.11 -26.45
N ALA A 60 -10.88 -49.13 -27.64
CA ALA A 60 -9.61 -49.72 -28.05
C ALA A 60 -9.06 -49.09 -29.34
N SER A 61 -7.76 -49.33 -29.57
CA SER A 61 -7.12 -49.54 -30.88
C SER A 61 -7.14 -48.45 -31.96
N SER A 62 -5.93 -48.20 -32.47
CA SER A 62 -5.57 -47.61 -33.75
C SER A 62 -5.71 -46.09 -33.92
N GLY A 63 -4.57 -45.47 -34.22
CA GLY A 63 -4.47 -44.47 -35.29
C GLY A 63 -5.01 -43.07 -35.01
N GLN A 64 -4.07 -42.11 -34.91
CA GLN A 64 -4.21 -40.73 -35.38
C GLN A 64 -5.51 -39.99 -35.04
N TYR A 65 -5.45 -39.10 -34.05
CA TYR A 65 -6.44 -38.03 -33.93
C TYR A 65 -5.74 -36.68 -33.89
N ALA A 66 -5.86 -35.96 -35.02
CA ALA A 66 -5.61 -34.54 -35.11
C ALA A 66 -6.73 -33.80 -34.37
N PHE A 67 -6.39 -33.06 -33.31
CA PHE A 67 -7.31 -32.11 -32.70
C PHE A 67 -7.32 -30.84 -33.55
N GLN A 68 -8.34 -30.68 -34.39
CA GLN A 68 -8.73 -29.37 -34.90
C GLN A 68 -9.54 -28.66 -33.80
N LEU A 69 -8.91 -27.67 -33.15
CA LEU A 69 -9.63 -26.67 -32.37
C LEU A 69 -10.30 -25.70 -33.34
N THR A 70 -11.55 -25.97 -33.71
CA THR A 70 -12.41 -24.94 -34.31
C THR A 70 -12.97 -24.08 -33.19
N VAL A 71 -12.29 -22.95 -32.93
CA VAL A 71 -12.89 -21.86 -32.15
C VAL A 71 -13.91 -21.17 -33.05
N ARG A 72 -15.20 -21.26 -32.71
CA ARG A 72 -16.24 -20.42 -33.29
C ARG A 72 -16.07 -19.02 -32.74
N ASP A 73 -15.56 -18.12 -33.58
CA ASP A 73 -15.37 -16.71 -33.30
C ASP A 73 -16.66 -15.96 -33.69
N GLU A 74 -17.68 -16.01 -32.82
CA GLU A 74 -18.86 -15.15 -32.93
C GLU A 74 -18.61 -13.89 -32.10
N GLY A 75 -17.97 -12.90 -32.71
CA GLY A 75 -17.72 -11.63 -32.05
C GLY A 75 -16.71 -10.71 -32.74
N ALA A 76 -16.61 -10.75 -34.06
CA ALA A 76 -15.78 -9.82 -34.83
C ALA A 76 -16.38 -8.40 -34.79
N GLN A 77 -16.21 -7.69 -33.68
CA GLN A 77 -16.20 -6.24 -33.70
C GLN A 77 -14.87 -5.80 -34.29
N ALA A 78 -14.93 -5.40 -35.56
CA ALA A 78 -13.85 -4.76 -36.28
C ALA A 78 -13.37 -3.52 -35.52
N TYR A 79 -12.33 -3.69 -34.70
CA TYR A 79 -11.52 -2.57 -34.26
C TYR A 79 -10.76 -2.07 -35.48
N ARG A 80 -11.28 -1.00 -36.08
CA ARG A 80 -10.56 -0.20 -37.06
C ARG A 80 -9.16 0.03 -36.54
N LEU A 81 -8.16 -0.22 -37.39
CA LEU A 81 -6.81 0.32 -37.26
C LEU A 81 -6.95 1.84 -37.26
N GLY A 82 -7.20 2.38 -36.07
CA GLY A 82 -7.21 3.79 -35.77
C GLY A 82 -5.81 4.30 -36.04
N GLN A 83 -5.76 5.32 -36.89
CA GLN A 83 -4.59 6.04 -37.35
C GLN A 83 -3.60 6.26 -36.21
N ALA A 84 -2.31 6.09 -36.53
CA ALA A 84 -1.20 6.41 -35.65
C ALA A 84 -1.43 7.78 -35.01
N SER A 85 -1.61 7.80 -33.69
CA SER A 85 -1.64 9.04 -32.92
C SER A 85 -0.27 9.72 -33.09
N PRO A 86 -0.18 10.94 -33.65
CA PRO A 86 1.07 11.66 -33.78
C PRO A 86 1.30 12.41 -32.47
N ASP A 87 1.50 11.67 -31.39
CA ASP A 87 1.97 12.26 -30.14
C ASP A 87 2.90 11.28 -29.42
N ILE A 88 3.91 10.82 -30.16
CA ILE A 88 5.14 10.34 -29.56
C ILE A 88 5.86 11.61 -29.13
N THR A 89 5.65 12.04 -27.89
CA THR A 89 6.52 13.07 -27.30
C THR A 89 7.94 12.50 -27.34
N LEU A 90 8.77 13.03 -28.23
CA LEU A 90 10.15 12.60 -28.37
C LEU A 90 10.85 12.79 -27.01
N PRO A 91 11.57 11.77 -26.50
CA PRO A 91 12.31 11.91 -25.25
C PRO A 91 13.30 13.07 -25.41
N LYS A 92 13.59 13.78 -24.32
CA LYS A 92 14.55 14.90 -24.28
C LYS A 92 15.92 14.46 -24.81
N THR A 93 16.11 14.58 -26.11
CA THR A 93 17.34 14.24 -26.81
C THR A 93 18.36 15.32 -26.54
N GLY A 94 19.42 14.97 -25.81
CA GLY A 94 20.65 15.75 -25.87
C GLY A 94 21.39 15.35 -27.13
N ASP A 95 21.19 16.12 -28.20
CA ASP A 95 22.02 16.30 -29.41
C ASP A 95 22.59 15.07 -30.18
N ASP A 96 22.13 13.85 -29.90
CA ASP A 96 22.49 12.63 -30.64
C ASP A 96 21.24 11.76 -30.80
N SER A 97 20.59 11.75 -31.96
CA SER A 97 19.42 10.90 -32.28
C SER A 97 19.68 9.38 -32.18
N THR A 98 20.90 8.99 -31.81
CA THR A 98 21.42 7.61 -31.80
C THR A 98 21.39 6.96 -30.42
N TYR A 99 21.26 7.73 -29.33
CA TYR A 99 21.37 7.19 -27.96
C TYR A 99 20.21 7.59 -27.05
N LEU A 100 19.76 6.65 -26.22
CA LEU A 100 18.77 6.85 -25.18
C LEU A 100 19.39 6.78 -23.78
N THR A 101 18.87 7.58 -22.86
CA THR A 101 19.17 7.41 -21.43
C THR A 101 18.48 6.16 -20.88
N GLN A 102 18.90 5.66 -19.72
CA GLN A 102 18.20 4.57 -19.04
C GLN A 102 16.69 4.83 -18.90
N THR A 103 16.29 6.03 -18.51
CA THR A 103 14.88 6.43 -18.45
C THR A 103 14.22 6.35 -19.83
N GLY A 104 14.86 6.89 -20.87
CA GLY A 104 14.32 6.81 -22.24
C GLY A 104 14.16 5.39 -22.77
N VAL A 105 14.98 4.42 -22.33
CA VAL A 105 14.75 3.00 -22.66
C VAL A 105 13.55 2.44 -21.89
N LEU A 106 13.41 2.78 -20.61
CA LEU A 106 12.29 2.30 -19.79
C LEU A 106 10.93 2.89 -20.17
N ASP A 107 10.92 4.06 -20.81
CA ASP A 107 9.71 4.68 -21.37
C ASP A 107 9.21 3.93 -22.63
N ARG A 108 10.07 3.12 -23.27
CA ARG A 108 9.66 2.25 -24.39
C ARG A 108 8.83 1.08 -23.89
N LYS A 109 7.76 0.77 -24.61
CA LYS A 109 6.82 -0.30 -24.26
C LYS A 109 7.53 -1.66 -24.16
N GLY A 110 7.35 -2.33 -23.02
CA GLY A 110 7.85 -3.69 -22.80
C GLY A 110 9.22 -3.76 -22.11
N TRP A 111 9.98 -2.66 -22.07
CA TRP A 111 11.23 -2.62 -21.31
C TRP A 111 10.98 -2.52 -19.80
N THR A 112 11.80 -3.23 -19.03
CA THR A 112 11.84 -3.16 -17.57
C THR A 112 13.28 -3.07 -17.10
N GLY A 113 13.51 -2.61 -15.86
CA GLY A 113 14.86 -2.55 -15.30
C GLY A 113 15.57 -3.91 -15.25
N ALA A 114 14.82 -5.00 -15.07
CA ALA A 114 15.36 -6.35 -15.14
C ALA A 114 15.78 -6.72 -16.57
N MET A 115 14.93 -6.45 -17.57
CA MET A 115 15.26 -6.70 -18.97
C MET A 115 16.46 -5.87 -19.43
N LEU A 116 16.58 -4.62 -19.00
CA LEU A 116 17.75 -3.80 -19.29
C LEU A 116 19.03 -4.44 -18.74
N LYS A 117 19.00 -4.99 -17.52
CA LYS A 117 20.16 -5.72 -16.95
C LYS A 117 20.45 -7.02 -17.70
N THR A 118 19.43 -7.73 -18.16
CA THR A 118 19.59 -9.01 -18.87
C THR A 118 20.12 -8.83 -20.28
N PHE A 119 19.51 -7.94 -21.08
CA PHE A 119 19.86 -7.77 -22.49
C PHE A 119 20.92 -6.68 -22.74
N MET A 120 21.09 -5.74 -21.80
CA MET A 120 22.00 -4.59 -21.92
C MET A 120 22.73 -4.28 -20.61
N ALA A 121 23.34 -5.29 -19.99
CA ALA A 121 24.10 -5.14 -18.74
C ALA A 121 25.16 -4.03 -18.80
N VAL A 122 25.83 -3.89 -19.96
CA VAL A 122 26.88 -2.90 -20.21
C VAL A 122 26.32 -1.73 -21.04
N PRO A 123 26.31 -0.51 -20.50
CA PRO A 123 25.96 0.70 -21.25
C PRO A 123 26.91 0.93 -22.43
N CYS A 124 26.42 1.52 -23.51
CA CYS A 124 27.25 1.85 -24.66
C CYS A 124 28.20 3.01 -24.36
N LYS A 125 27.71 4.04 -23.66
CA LYS A 125 28.48 5.22 -23.29
C LYS A 125 28.09 5.73 -21.90
N PHE A 126 29.00 6.49 -21.31
CA PHE A 126 28.74 7.29 -20.12
C PHE A 126 28.88 8.77 -20.49
N ARG A 127 27.97 9.59 -19.97
CA ARG A 127 28.03 11.06 -20.09
C ARG A 127 28.00 11.67 -18.71
N ARG A 128 28.64 12.83 -18.53
CA ARG A 128 28.49 13.60 -17.30
C ARG A 128 27.01 13.87 -17.01
N ASN A 129 26.61 13.82 -15.75
CA ASN A 129 25.27 14.18 -15.35
C ASN A 129 24.99 15.67 -15.67
N PRO A 130 23.93 15.98 -16.45
CA PRO A 130 23.62 17.34 -16.86
C PRO A 130 23.04 18.20 -15.73
N HIS A 131 22.41 17.58 -14.73
CA HIS A 131 21.78 18.31 -13.62
C HIS A 131 22.75 18.59 -12.47
N TYR A 132 23.68 17.68 -12.21
CA TYR A 132 24.61 17.79 -11.09
C TYR A 132 26.04 17.45 -11.51
N LYS A 133 26.94 18.43 -11.44
CA LYS A 133 28.35 18.32 -11.79
C LYS A 133 29.07 17.18 -11.04
N SER A 134 28.67 16.89 -9.81
CA SER A 134 29.16 15.82 -8.92
C SER A 134 28.30 14.55 -8.93
N GLY A 135 27.20 14.52 -9.68
CA GLY A 135 26.31 13.37 -9.73
C GLY A 135 26.89 12.20 -10.53
N HIS A 136 26.28 11.02 -10.37
CA HIS A 136 26.66 9.83 -11.14
C HIS A 136 26.51 10.05 -12.65
N ALA A 137 27.49 9.58 -13.42
CA ALA A 137 27.46 9.64 -14.87
C ALA A 137 26.19 8.95 -15.44
N VAL A 138 25.58 9.59 -16.42
CA VAL A 138 24.39 9.08 -17.11
C VAL A 138 24.80 7.97 -18.07
N LYS A 139 24.11 6.84 -17.98
CA LYS A 139 24.26 5.69 -18.87
C LYS A 139 23.50 5.95 -20.16
N LEU A 140 24.17 5.75 -21.30
CA LEU A 140 23.60 5.90 -22.63
C LEU A 140 23.60 4.55 -23.36
N PHE A 141 22.48 4.25 -24.00
CA PHE A 141 22.20 3.01 -24.71
C PHE A 141 21.93 3.34 -26.18
N SER A 142 22.58 2.62 -27.10
CA SER A 142 22.36 2.83 -28.54
C SER A 142 20.94 2.41 -28.94
N LEU A 143 20.25 3.28 -29.66
CA LEU A 143 18.91 3.01 -30.20
C LEU A 143 18.95 1.83 -31.19
N THR A 144 19.95 1.76 -32.06
CA THR A 144 20.12 0.66 -33.02
C THR A 144 20.19 -0.68 -32.31
N ARG A 145 21.03 -0.80 -31.28
CA ARG A 145 21.15 -2.03 -30.49
C ARG A 145 19.85 -2.38 -29.76
N ILE A 146 19.10 -1.39 -29.31
CA ILE A 146 17.78 -1.62 -28.71
C ILE A 146 16.82 -2.21 -29.73
N LEU A 147 16.76 -1.66 -30.95
CA LEU A 147 15.91 -2.17 -32.03
C LEU A 147 16.29 -3.60 -32.44
N GLU A 148 17.58 -3.90 -32.54
CA GLU A 148 18.08 -5.26 -32.78
C GLU A 148 17.62 -6.24 -31.71
N ILE A 149 17.70 -5.84 -30.43
CA ILE A 149 17.23 -6.67 -29.32
C ILE A 149 15.70 -6.84 -29.38
N GLU A 150 14.95 -5.76 -29.63
CA GLU A 150 13.48 -5.79 -29.74
C GLU A 150 13.00 -6.71 -30.88
N ALA A 151 13.81 -6.88 -31.93
CA ALA A 151 13.53 -7.80 -33.02
C ALA A 151 13.76 -9.28 -32.63
N THR A 152 14.50 -9.57 -31.56
CA THR A 152 14.73 -10.95 -31.14
C THR A 152 13.50 -11.58 -30.48
N GLU A 153 13.27 -12.85 -30.77
CA GLU A 153 12.15 -13.60 -30.19
C GLU A 153 12.26 -13.70 -28.65
N LEU A 154 13.48 -13.86 -28.14
CA LEU A 154 13.75 -13.89 -26.69
C LEU A 154 13.27 -12.62 -25.98
N TRP A 155 13.49 -11.45 -26.59
CA TRP A 155 13.01 -10.20 -26.03
C TRP A 155 11.48 -10.09 -26.14
N GLN A 156 10.90 -10.46 -27.28
CA GLN A 156 9.46 -10.39 -27.50
C GLN A 156 8.68 -11.24 -26.50
N GLN A 157 9.15 -12.46 -26.23
CA GLN A 157 8.58 -13.34 -25.21
C GLN A 157 8.71 -12.72 -23.79
N ALA A 158 9.88 -12.16 -23.46
CA ALA A 158 10.11 -11.51 -22.18
C ALA A 158 9.23 -10.26 -21.99
N ALA A 159 9.07 -9.44 -23.03
CA ALA A 159 8.24 -8.25 -23.05
C ALA A 159 6.76 -8.60 -22.89
N ALA A 160 6.26 -9.59 -23.64
CA ALA A 160 4.89 -10.09 -23.51
C ALA A 160 4.61 -10.60 -22.08
N GLY A 161 5.56 -11.34 -21.49
CA GLY A 161 5.49 -11.78 -20.10
C GLY A 161 5.48 -10.63 -19.10
N ALA A 162 6.31 -9.59 -19.31
CA ALA A 162 6.36 -8.41 -18.45
C ALA A 162 5.05 -7.61 -18.49
N ILE A 163 4.50 -7.40 -19.68
CA ILE A 163 3.19 -6.75 -19.87
C ILE A 163 2.09 -7.53 -19.15
N THR A 164 2.08 -8.86 -19.30
CA THR A 164 1.09 -9.73 -18.64
C THR A 164 1.20 -9.67 -17.13
N ARG A 165 2.42 -9.71 -16.57
CA ARG A 165 2.64 -9.54 -15.12
C ARG A 165 2.17 -8.18 -14.62
N SER A 166 2.47 -7.11 -15.36
CA SER A 166 2.01 -5.76 -15.03
C SER A 166 0.49 -5.68 -14.99
N LYS A 167 -0.20 -6.20 -16.03
CA LYS A 167 -1.67 -6.27 -16.06
C LYS A 167 -2.24 -7.05 -14.87
N ARG A 168 -1.70 -8.24 -14.57
CA ARG A 168 -2.15 -9.05 -13.42
C ARG A 168 -1.95 -8.30 -12.10
N ALA A 169 -0.83 -7.61 -11.92
CA ALA A 169 -0.57 -6.80 -10.74
C ALA A 169 -1.57 -5.63 -10.63
N GLN A 170 -1.83 -4.91 -11.74
CA GLN A 170 -2.83 -3.85 -11.79
C GLN A 170 -4.23 -4.35 -11.44
N THR A 171 -4.65 -5.49 -12.01
CA THR A 171 -5.92 -6.14 -11.64
C THR A 171 -5.96 -6.45 -10.15
N GLY A 172 -4.89 -7.02 -9.59
CA GLY A 172 -4.81 -7.30 -8.15
C GLY A 172 -4.92 -6.04 -7.27
N VAL A 173 -4.36 -4.91 -7.71
CA VAL A 173 -4.52 -3.61 -7.04
C VAL A 173 -5.97 -3.11 -7.16
N GLN A 174 -6.56 -3.16 -8.35
CA GLN A 174 -7.96 -2.75 -8.58
C GLN A 174 -8.93 -3.59 -7.76
N THR A 175 -8.75 -4.91 -7.69
CA THR A 175 -9.59 -5.79 -6.86
C THR A 175 -9.47 -5.43 -5.38
N LYS A 176 -8.27 -5.09 -4.89
CA LYS A 176 -8.09 -4.63 -3.50
C LYS A 176 -8.80 -3.30 -3.23
N ARG A 177 -8.73 -2.36 -4.18
CA ARG A 177 -9.46 -1.08 -4.11
C ARG A 177 -10.96 -1.31 -4.04
N ALA A 178 -11.51 -2.08 -5.00
CA ALA A 178 -12.94 -2.37 -5.06
C ALA A 178 -13.47 -3.00 -3.76
N ARG A 179 -12.76 -4.00 -3.22
CA ARG A 179 -13.13 -4.63 -1.93
C ARG A 179 -13.10 -3.65 -0.77
N LEU A 180 -12.15 -2.72 -0.77
CA LEU A 180 -12.05 -1.72 0.29
C LEU A 180 -13.17 -0.68 0.18
N THR A 181 -13.48 -0.23 -1.02
CA THR A 181 -14.62 0.64 -1.29
C THR A 181 -15.93 0.00 -0.85
N GLU A 182 -16.19 -1.24 -1.28
CA GLU A 182 -17.38 -2.01 -0.89
C GLU A 182 -17.46 -2.19 0.63
N TYR A 183 -16.33 -2.48 1.28
CA TYR A 183 -16.26 -2.58 2.73
C TYR A 183 -16.69 -1.27 3.41
N LEU A 184 -16.14 -0.13 2.97
CA LEU A 184 -16.48 1.17 3.52
C LEU A 184 -17.94 1.53 3.23
N GLU A 185 -18.45 1.19 2.05
CA GLU A 185 -19.83 1.46 1.65
C GLU A 185 -20.85 0.76 2.55
N ASN A 186 -20.56 -0.49 2.92
CA ASN A 186 -21.42 -1.32 3.75
C ASN A 186 -21.14 -1.20 5.26
N LEU A 187 -20.16 -0.40 5.67
CA LEU A 187 -19.83 -0.20 7.08
C LEU A 187 -20.99 0.49 7.81
N VAL A 188 -21.60 -0.20 8.76
CA VAL A 188 -22.61 0.36 9.66
C VAL A 188 -21.90 1.24 10.70
N ILE A 189 -22.29 2.50 10.78
CA ILE A 189 -21.74 3.47 11.74
C ILE A 189 -22.82 3.74 12.78
N GLU A 190 -22.59 3.20 13.97
CA GLU A 190 -23.46 3.43 15.12
C GLU A 190 -23.02 4.69 15.85
N VAL A 191 -23.97 5.59 16.09
CA VAL A 191 -23.77 6.82 16.85
C VAL A 191 -24.72 6.77 18.04
N PRO A 192 -24.22 6.77 19.29
CA PRO A 192 -25.08 6.72 20.47
C PRO A 192 -25.91 8.00 20.57
N SER A 193 -27.10 7.90 21.16
CA SER A 193 -27.95 9.06 21.49
C SER A 193 -27.67 9.52 22.91
N ILE A 194 -27.23 10.77 23.06
CA ILE A 194 -26.85 11.40 24.32
C ILE A 194 -27.48 12.79 24.33
N ASP A 195 -27.91 13.26 25.50
CA ASP A 195 -28.40 14.62 25.64
C ASP A 195 -27.33 15.65 25.22
N ARG A 196 -27.78 16.75 24.61
CA ARG A 196 -26.89 17.79 24.04
C ARG A 196 -25.94 18.36 25.07
N GLN A 197 -26.44 18.71 26.27
CA GLN A 197 -25.62 19.36 27.27
C GLN A 197 -24.59 18.38 27.85
N VAL A 198 -25.03 17.16 28.16
CA VAL A 198 -24.16 16.08 28.65
C VAL A 198 -23.06 15.77 27.63
N LEU A 199 -23.39 15.73 26.35
CA LEU A 199 -22.43 15.48 25.27
C LEU A 199 -21.37 16.59 25.17
N ILE A 200 -21.76 17.85 25.26
CA ILE A 200 -20.83 18.99 25.20
C ILE A 200 -19.89 18.97 26.41
N GLU A 201 -20.41 18.74 27.61
CA GLU A 201 -19.62 18.64 28.84
C GLU A 201 -18.60 17.48 28.76
N ALA A 202 -19.02 16.32 28.26
CA ALA A 202 -18.14 15.17 28.05
C ALA A 202 -17.03 15.47 27.03
N ALA A 203 -17.36 16.17 25.94
CA ALA A 203 -16.39 16.59 24.93
C ALA A 203 -15.36 17.59 25.48
N CYS A 204 -15.79 18.56 26.28
CA CYS A 204 -14.90 19.51 26.97
C CYS A 204 -13.95 18.77 27.91
N ALA A 205 -14.47 17.86 28.75
CA ALA A 205 -13.65 17.07 29.67
C ALA A 205 -12.60 16.22 28.93
N HIS A 206 -13.00 15.59 27.82
CA HIS A 206 -12.08 14.81 26.98
C HIS A 206 -10.98 15.68 26.35
N PHE A 207 -11.37 16.82 25.78
CA PHE A 207 -10.42 17.77 25.19
C PHE A 207 -9.40 18.23 26.22
N ASN A 208 -9.86 18.64 27.41
CA ASN A 208 -9.01 19.12 28.49
C ASN A 208 -8.00 18.06 28.94
N LYS A 209 -8.48 16.83 29.20
CA LYS A 209 -7.63 15.68 29.53
C LYS A 209 -6.57 15.40 28.46
N ARG A 210 -6.92 15.56 27.19
CA ARG A 210 -5.99 15.35 26.07
C ARG A 210 -4.93 16.46 25.99
N GLN A 211 -5.28 17.71 26.27
CA GLN A 211 -4.31 18.82 26.33
C GLN A 211 -3.33 18.60 27.48
N ASP A 212 -3.81 18.28 28.67
CA ASP A 212 -2.96 17.94 29.82
C ASP A 212 -1.97 16.82 29.50
N ALA A 213 -2.45 15.73 28.91
CA ALA A 213 -1.59 14.63 28.49
C ALA A 213 -0.58 15.03 27.40
N LYS A 214 -0.91 15.99 26.54
CA LYS A 214 0.00 16.52 25.52
C LYS A 214 1.11 17.35 26.17
N CYS A 215 0.76 18.23 27.11
CA CYS A 215 1.72 19.01 27.89
C CYS A 215 2.66 18.09 28.67
N TRP A 216 2.11 17.11 29.39
CA TRP A 216 2.90 16.12 30.12
C TRP A 216 3.90 15.35 29.22
N ARG A 217 3.45 14.83 28.08
CA ARG A 217 4.35 14.14 27.11
C ARG A 217 5.39 15.08 26.49
N GLY A 218 5.11 16.37 26.41
CA GLY A 218 6.08 17.38 26.01
C GLY A 218 7.22 17.47 27.01
N TYR A 219 6.85 17.53 28.29
CA TYR A 219 7.76 17.69 29.42
C TYR A 219 8.68 16.48 29.56
N GLU A 220 8.13 15.26 29.50
CA GLU A 220 8.92 14.02 29.54
C GLU A 220 9.95 13.92 28.40
N ARG A 221 9.66 14.53 27.24
CA ARG A 221 10.57 14.55 26.07
C ARG A 221 11.56 15.70 26.10
N GLY A 222 11.65 16.44 27.21
CA GLY A 222 12.57 17.56 27.37
C GLY A 222 12.26 18.74 26.44
N ARG A 223 11.01 18.88 26.00
CA ARG A 223 10.57 20.08 25.27
C ARG A 223 10.17 21.13 26.30
N ASP A 224 10.43 22.39 25.98
CA ASP A 224 9.82 23.49 26.71
C ASP A 224 8.30 23.39 26.49
N VAL A 225 7.58 23.20 27.59
CA VAL A 225 6.12 23.07 27.59
C VAL A 225 5.54 24.34 28.17
N GLU A 226 4.84 25.06 27.32
CA GLU A 226 3.98 26.13 27.74
C GLU A 226 2.69 25.51 28.29
N TRP A 227 2.49 25.64 29.60
CA TRP A 227 1.28 25.15 30.29
C TRP A 227 0.11 26.12 30.17
N GLU A 228 0.30 27.24 29.47
CA GLU A 228 -0.75 28.24 29.24
C GLU A 228 -1.66 27.78 28.11
N TRP A 229 -2.76 27.13 28.48
CA TRP A 229 -3.87 26.86 27.59
C TRP A 229 -5.18 27.08 28.34
N GLU A 230 -6.21 27.56 27.65
CA GLU A 230 -7.52 27.83 28.23
C GLU A 230 -8.38 26.55 28.24
N PRO A 231 -8.87 26.11 29.40
CA PRO A 231 -9.77 24.96 29.50
C PRO A 231 -11.06 25.16 28.70
N ALA A 232 -11.47 24.14 27.96
CA ALA A 232 -12.78 24.10 27.33
C ALA A 232 -13.87 23.99 28.40
N THR A 233 -14.91 24.81 28.28
CA THR A 233 -16.11 24.81 29.11
C THR A 233 -17.35 24.86 28.22
N SER A 234 -18.54 24.60 28.77
CA SER A 234 -19.80 24.74 28.02
C SER A 234 -20.06 26.16 27.49
N ASP A 235 -19.37 27.16 28.04
CA ASP A 235 -19.49 28.57 27.67
C ASP A 235 -18.45 29.00 26.61
N SER A 236 -17.61 28.08 26.15
CA SER A 236 -16.66 28.34 25.06
C SER A 236 -17.37 28.68 23.75
N ASP A 237 -16.65 29.27 22.79
CA ASP A 237 -17.25 29.67 21.52
C ASP A 237 -17.86 28.49 20.76
N TRP A 238 -19.00 28.75 20.11
CA TRP A 238 -19.77 27.69 19.47
C TRP A 238 -18.99 26.92 18.37
N PRO A 239 -18.26 27.58 17.45
CA PRO A 239 -17.46 26.87 16.45
C PRO A 239 -16.41 25.93 17.06
N PHE A 240 -15.76 26.35 18.15
CA PHE A 240 -14.85 25.51 18.91
C PHE A 240 -15.57 24.31 19.53
N LEU A 241 -16.70 24.53 20.22
CA LEU A 241 -17.51 23.48 20.83
C LEU A 241 -17.99 22.46 19.80
N GLN A 242 -18.49 22.92 18.66
CA GLN A 242 -18.91 22.07 17.55
C GLN A 242 -17.77 21.16 17.07
N ARG A 243 -16.57 21.73 16.89
CA ARG A 243 -15.38 20.98 16.45
C ARG A 243 -14.95 19.94 17.48
N ILE A 244 -14.82 20.30 18.76
CA ILE A 244 -14.36 19.36 19.78
C ILE A 244 -15.41 18.28 20.07
N THR A 245 -16.70 18.61 19.99
CA THR A 245 -17.80 17.65 20.19
C THR A 245 -17.85 16.64 19.06
N THR A 246 -17.75 17.09 17.80
CA THR A 246 -17.67 16.20 16.64
C THR A 246 -16.44 15.29 16.73
N ASN A 247 -15.29 15.85 17.15
CA ASN A 247 -14.08 15.06 17.36
C ASN A 247 -14.25 14.03 18.47
N TYR A 248 -14.87 14.39 19.60
CA TYR A 248 -15.12 13.48 20.70
C TYR A 248 -16.01 12.31 20.26
N LEU A 249 -17.14 12.59 19.59
CA LEU A 249 -18.00 11.56 19.02
C LEU A 249 -17.23 10.62 18.10
N ARG A 250 -16.49 11.18 17.13
CA ARG A 250 -15.72 10.38 16.17
C ARG A 250 -14.67 9.51 16.85
N HIS A 251 -13.90 10.04 17.80
CA HIS A 251 -12.76 9.31 18.36
C HIS A 251 -13.14 8.37 19.50
N GLU A 252 -14.16 8.69 20.30
CA GLU A 252 -14.46 7.93 21.52
C GLU A 252 -15.76 7.12 21.43
N LEU A 253 -16.73 7.61 20.68
CA LEU A 253 -18.10 7.07 20.69
C LEU A 253 -18.47 6.35 19.39
N THR A 254 -17.51 6.20 18.48
CA THR A 254 -17.65 5.37 17.28
C THR A 254 -16.45 4.42 17.18
N HIS A 255 -16.59 3.35 16.41
CA HIS A 255 -15.48 2.43 16.10
C HIS A 255 -14.44 3.03 15.13
N TYR A 256 -14.44 4.35 14.90
CA TYR A 256 -13.57 5.03 13.93
C TYR A 256 -12.09 4.68 14.07
N HIS A 257 -11.53 4.66 15.28
CA HIS A 257 -10.11 4.33 15.47
C HIS A 257 -9.79 2.88 15.09
N HIS A 258 -10.69 1.95 15.42
CA HIS A 258 -10.56 0.55 15.02
C HIS A 258 -10.60 0.43 13.50
N GLU A 259 -11.54 1.13 12.86
CA GLU A 259 -11.68 1.12 11.41
C GLU A 259 -10.51 1.77 10.69
N LEU A 260 -9.98 2.89 11.20
CA LEU A 260 -8.78 3.53 10.68
C LEU A 260 -7.56 2.59 10.72
N ASN A 261 -7.41 1.82 11.81
CA ASN A 261 -6.33 0.83 11.90
C ASN A 261 -6.46 -0.28 10.85
N ARG A 262 -7.68 -0.67 10.46
CA ARG A 262 -7.90 -1.67 9.41
C ARG A 262 -7.52 -1.19 8.01
N LEU A 263 -7.51 0.13 7.81
CA LEU A 263 -7.07 0.78 6.57
C LEU A 263 -5.55 0.84 6.46
N TYR A 264 -4.82 0.73 7.58
CA TYR A 264 -3.37 0.87 7.58
C TYR A 264 -2.69 -0.14 6.65
N GLY A 265 -1.81 0.37 5.78
CA GLY A 265 -1.06 -0.44 4.81
C GLY A 265 -1.90 -1.03 3.66
N LYS A 266 -3.17 -0.65 3.53
CA LYS A 266 -4.01 -1.02 2.39
C LYS A 266 -3.73 -0.13 1.18
N VAL A 267 -4.17 -0.58 0.01
CA VAL A 267 -4.14 0.26 -1.20
C VAL A 267 -5.08 1.44 -0.99
N ASP A 268 -4.63 2.64 -1.35
CA ASP A 268 -5.38 3.90 -1.19
C ASP A 268 -5.83 4.17 0.26
N ALA A 269 -4.98 3.82 1.23
CA ALA A 269 -5.26 3.97 2.66
C ALA A 269 -5.64 5.42 3.03
N ASP A 270 -4.95 6.41 2.44
CA ASP A 270 -5.19 7.82 2.73
C ASP A 270 -6.58 8.25 2.23
N GLN A 271 -6.90 8.00 0.95
CA GLN A 271 -8.23 8.33 0.39
C GLN A 271 -9.35 7.58 1.12
N SER A 272 -9.07 6.33 1.53
CA SER A 272 -10.03 5.51 2.27
C SER A 272 -10.26 6.04 3.69
N ALA A 273 -9.23 6.59 4.34
CA ALA A 273 -9.32 7.20 5.66
C ALA A 273 -10.13 8.50 5.62
N ASP A 274 -9.94 9.31 4.57
CA ASP A 274 -10.75 10.49 4.32
C ASP A 274 -12.23 10.11 4.11
N ARG A 275 -12.49 9.11 3.27
CA ARG A 275 -13.85 8.61 3.03
C ARG A 275 -14.53 8.07 4.29
N LEU A 276 -13.78 7.34 5.13
CA LEU A 276 -14.27 6.87 6.43
C LEU A 276 -14.63 8.04 7.33
N LYS A 277 -13.77 9.05 7.42
CA LYS A 277 -14.00 10.25 8.23
C LYS A 277 -15.24 11.00 7.77
N GLU A 278 -15.44 11.17 6.47
CA GLU A 278 -16.66 11.78 5.89
C GLU A 278 -17.91 11.04 6.34
N ARG A 279 -17.98 9.72 6.11
CA ARG A 279 -19.15 8.92 6.49
C ARG A 279 -19.46 8.98 7.98
N VAL A 280 -18.42 8.96 8.83
CA VAL A 280 -18.62 9.05 10.28
C VAL A 280 -19.14 10.43 10.66
N ASN A 281 -18.61 11.49 10.07
CA ASN A 281 -19.13 12.85 10.29
C ASN A 281 -20.59 12.98 9.80
N GLU A 282 -20.92 12.46 8.62
CA GLU A 282 -22.31 12.45 8.11
C GLU A 282 -23.26 11.72 9.05
N ALA A 283 -22.87 10.55 9.57
CA ALA A 283 -23.66 9.81 10.55
C ALA A 283 -23.83 10.60 11.86
N ILE A 284 -22.78 11.26 12.32
CA ILE A 284 -22.81 12.16 13.49
C ILE A 284 -23.77 13.32 13.26
N TRP A 285 -23.69 14.02 12.12
CA TRP A 285 -24.55 15.16 11.81
C TRP A 285 -26.02 14.76 11.63
N LYS A 286 -26.27 13.56 11.11
CA LYS A 286 -27.62 13.00 11.05
C LYS A 286 -28.19 12.74 12.44
N ALA A 287 -27.39 12.19 13.36
CA ALA A 287 -27.81 11.94 14.74
C ALA A 287 -27.90 13.23 15.58
N TYR A 288 -27.04 14.21 15.29
CA TYR A 288 -26.92 15.48 16.00
C TYR A 288 -26.92 16.66 15.02
N PRO A 289 -28.09 17.08 14.49
CA PRO A 289 -28.17 18.12 13.46
C PRO A 289 -27.54 19.46 13.85
N PHE A 290 -27.55 19.80 15.13
CA PHE A 290 -26.93 21.02 15.63
C PHE A 290 -25.39 21.05 15.44
N LEU A 291 -24.75 19.90 15.23
CA LEU A 291 -23.32 19.79 14.95
C LEU A 291 -22.98 19.89 13.46
N SER A 292 -23.97 19.96 12.56
CA SER A 292 -23.71 20.11 11.13
C SER A 292 -23.04 21.47 10.86
N PRO A 293 -21.94 21.52 10.08
CA PRO A 293 -21.50 22.79 9.52
C PRO A 293 -22.64 23.36 8.67
N LEU A 294 -22.96 24.64 8.88
CA LEU A 294 -23.91 25.40 8.05
C LEU A 294 -23.34 25.64 6.65
#